data_AF-A0A6B3GD43-F1
#
_entry.id   AF-A0A6B3GD43-F1
#
_cell.length_a   1.000
_cell.length_b   1.000
_cell.length_c   1.000
_cell.angle_alpha   90.00
_cell.angle_beta   90.00
_cell.angle_gamma   90.00
#
_symmetry.space_group_name_H-M   'P 1'
#
loop_
_entity.id
_entity.type
_entity.pdbx_description
1 polymer ?
#
loop_
_entity_poly.entity_id
_entity_poly.type
_entity_poly.pdbx_seq_one_letter_code
_entity_poly.pdbx_strand_id
1 'polypeptide(L)'
;RLGDGVEAVYSGVGRCEPEDVVANRLDPWHGAWFHPYSFVDLTVTEAPDDSASDDGFLVEVSFKVAGRLVVPVLASFTAPEPRTVVMHIIEGEGAGSV
;
A
#
# COMPACT_ATOMS: atom_id res chain seq x y z
N ARG A 1 2.99 11.46 -22.65
CA ARG A 1 3.20 9.99 -22.66
C ARG A 1 3.83 9.65 -21.33
N LEU A 2 3.04 9.12 -20.39
CA LEU A 2 3.57 8.54 -19.15
C LEU A 2 4.44 7.35 -19.58
N GLY A 3 5.67 7.27 -19.08
CA GLY A 3 6.62 6.21 -19.45
C GLY A 3 6.07 4.84 -19.06
N ASP A 4 6.33 3.84 -19.90
CA ASP A 4 5.97 2.45 -19.64
C ASP A 4 6.49 2.04 -18.25
N GLY A 5 5.59 1.63 -17.37
CA GLY A 5 5.93 1.14 -16.03
C GLY A 5 6.80 -0.11 -16.12
N VAL A 6 7.67 -0.30 -15.14
CA VAL A 6 8.49 -1.52 -15.05
C VAL A 6 7.66 -2.59 -14.35
N GLU A 7 7.19 -3.58 -15.10
CA GLU A 7 6.57 -4.78 -14.53
C GLU A 7 7.69 -5.69 -13.99
N ALA A 8 7.92 -5.67 -12.68
CA ALA A 8 8.86 -6.56 -12.01
C ALA A 8 8.08 -7.44 -11.03
N VAL A 9 7.61 -8.59 -11.51
CA VAL A 9 6.97 -9.60 -10.66
C VAL A 9 8.04 -10.49 -10.04
N TYR A 10 8.11 -10.53 -8.71
CA TYR A 10 8.89 -11.50 -7.96
C TYR A 10 7.97 -12.62 -7.44
N SER A 11 8.37 -13.87 -7.63
CA SER A 11 7.67 -15.04 -7.08
C SER A 11 8.65 -15.91 -6.29
N GLY A 12 8.24 -16.35 -5.09
CA GLY A 12 9.05 -17.17 -4.22
C GLY A 12 8.21 -17.94 -3.20
N VAL A 13 8.78 -18.98 -2.61
CA VAL A 13 8.15 -19.79 -1.56
C VAL A 13 8.83 -19.50 -0.22
N GLY A 14 8.05 -19.06 0.77
CA GLY A 14 8.48 -18.82 2.14
C GLY A 14 7.96 -19.89 3.12
N ARG A 15 8.60 -20.00 4.28
CA ARG A 15 8.06 -20.75 5.43
C ARG A 15 7.38 -19.76 6.38
N CYS A 16 6.07 -19.62 6.28
CA CYS A 16 5.23 -18.69 7.03
C CYS A 16 3.78 -19.17 7.00
N GLU A 17 2.99 -18.81 8.00
CA GLU A 17 1.54 -18.98 7.90
C GLU A 17 0.94 -17.89 6.98
N PRO A 18 -0.15 -18.17 6.24
CA PRO A 18 -0.77 -17.17 5.37
C PRO A 18 -1.19 -15.90 6.10
N GLU A 19 -1.66 -16.02 7.34
CA GLU A 19 -2.02 -14.90 8.21
C GLU A 19 -0.84 -13.98 8.52
N ASP A 20 0.37 -14.53 8.65
CA ASP A 20 1.59 -13.72 8.86
C ASP A 20 1.92 -12.89 7.62
N VAL A 21 1.68 -13.42 6.42
CA VAL A 21 1.90 -12.69 5.15
C VAL A 21 0.91 -11.54 5.01
N VAL A 22 -0.36 -11.79 5.33
CA VAL A 22 -1.42 -10.76 5.30
C VAL A 22 -1.14 -9.70 6.36
N ALA A 23 -0.82 -10.11 7.59
CA ALA A 23 -0.46 -9.18 8.67
C ALA A 23 0.74 -8.32 8.29
N ASN A 24 1.81 -8.90 7.71
CA ASN A 24 2.96 -8.13 7.24
C ASN A 24 2.60 -7.16 6.10
N ARG A 25 1.73 -7.57 5.17
CA ARG A 25 1.30 -6.70 4.05
C ARG A 25 0.45 -5.52 4.54
N LEU A 26 -0.24 -5.70 5.66
CA LEU A 26 -1.07 -4.69 6.30
C LEU A 26 -0.37 -4.00 7.49
N ASP A 27 0.88 -4.34 7.79
CA ASP A 27 1.65 -3.75 8.89
C ASP A 27 2.46 -2.53 8.39
N PRO A 28 2.06 -1.31 8.75
CA PRO A 28 2.80 -0.11 8.35
C PRO A 28 4.15 0.03 9.09
N TRP A 29 4.39 -0.74 10.16
CA TRP A 29 5.55 -0.55 11.04
C TRP A 29 6.82 -1.25 10.56
N HIS A 30 6.69 -2.37 9.84
CA HIS A 30 7.85 -3.15 9.38
C HIS A 30 8.76 -2.33 8.44
N GLY A 31 8.18 -1.48 7.60
CA GLY A 31 8.93 -0.62 6.70
C GLY A 31 9.84 0.38 7.43
N ALA A 32 9.34 0.99 8.52
CA ALA A 32 10.00 2.09 9.22
C ALA A 32 11.36 1.73 9.82
N TRP A 33 11.60 0.44 10.07
CA TRP A 33 12.86 -0.07 10.63
C TRP A 33 13.89 -0.51 9.58
N PHE A 34 13.47 -0.89 8.37
CA PHE A 34 14.34 -1.60 7.43
C PHE A 34 14.48 -0.96 6.04
N HIS A 35 13.67 0.04 5.65
CA HIS A 35 13.76 0.64 4.31
C HIS A 35 13.81 2.18 4.29
N PRO A 36 14.63 2.79 3.40
CA PRO A 36 14.65 4.23 3.18
C PRO A 36 13.38 4.78 2.49
N TYR A 37 12.54 3.90 1.94
CA TYR A 37 11.26 4.18 1.28
C TYR A 37 10.11 3.43 1.96
N SER A 38 9.95 3.64 3.26
CA SER A 38 8.90 2.99 4.04
C SER A 38 7.66 3.86 4.18
N PHE A 39 6.49 3.23 4.18
CA PHE A 39 5.28 3.88 4.66
C PHE A 39 5.43 4.24 6.14
N VAL A 40 5.00 5.45 6.46
CA VAL A 40 4.96 6.05 7.79
C VAL A 40 3.70 6.90 7.87
N ASP A 41 3.18 7.12 9.06
CA ASP A 41 2.03 8.00 9.30
C ASP A 41 0.80 7.64 8.45
N LEU A 42 0.03 6.66 8.95
CA LEU A 42 -1.09 6.05 8.23
C LEU A 42 -2.40 6.45 8.91
N THR A 43 -3.26 7.14 8.15
CA THR A 43 -4.60 7.54 8.59
C THR A 43 -5.65 7.00 7.62
N VAL A 44 -6.55 6.14 8.11
CA VAL A 44 -7.72 5.71 7.35
C VAL A 44 -8.71 6.87 7.33
N THR A 45 -9.00 7.41 6.14
CA THR A 45 -9.93 8.53 5.96
C THR A 45 -11.33 8.04 5.58
N GLU A 46 -11.41 6.89 4.90
CA GLU A 46 -12.64 6.22 4.53
C GLU A 46 -12.47 4.71 4.68
N ALA A 47 -13.50 4.06 5.23
CA ALA A 47 -13.58 2.61 5.37
C ALA A 47 -14.86 2.13 4.69
N PRO A 48 -14.86 0.91 4.14
CA PRO A 48 -16.06 0.35 3.53
C PRO A 48 -17.14 0.17 4.60
N ASP A 49 -18.38 0.50 4.23
CA ASP A 49 -19.57 0.22 5.03
C ASP A 49 -20.50 -0.76 4.31
N ASP A 50 -21.49 -1.31 5.01
CA ASP A 50 -22.44 -2.29 4.46
C ASP A 50 -23.29 -1.74 3.29
N SER A 51 -23.20 -0.44 2.99
CA SER A 51 -23.91 0.24 1.90
C SER A 51 -23.02 0.62 0.72
N ALA A 52 -21.70 0.57 0.88
CA ALA A 52 -20.72 0.91 -0.15
C ALA A 52 -20.64 -0.22 -1.19
N SER A 53 -20.60 0.14 -2.47
CA SER A 53 -20.44 -0.82 -3.57
C SER A 53 -19.00 -1.33 -3.73
N ASP A 54 -18.03 -0.59 -3.19
CA ASP A 54 -16.61 -0.92 -3.22
C ASP A 54 -16.13 -1.27 -1.80
N ASP A 55 -15.58 -2.48 -1.65
CA ASP A 55 -14.93 -2.97 -0.42
C ASP A 55 -13.49 -2.45 -0.38
N GLY A 56 -13.36 -1.13 -0.13
CA GLY A 56 -12.09 -0.43 -0.21
C GLY A 56 -11.87 0.59 0.89
N PHE A 57 -10.62 0.69 1.36
CA PHE A 57 -10.19 1.73 2.30
C PHE A 57 -9.49 2.86 1.56
N LEU A 58 -9.78 4.11 1.93
CA LEU A 58 -8.94 5.26 1.59
C LEU A 58 -8.03 5.58 2.76
N VAL A 59 -6.74 5.71 2.44
CA VAL A 59 -5.70 5.82 3.43
C VAL A 59 -4.74 6.92 3.01
N GLU A 60 -4.63 7.95 3.85
CA GLU A 60 -3.50 8.87 3.80
C GLU A 60 -2.28 8.13 4.32
N VAL A 61 -1.29 7.96 3.45
CA VAL A 61 -0.02 7.30 3.74
C VAL A 61 1.06 8.28 3.42
N SER A 62 2.04 8.41 4.30
CA SER A 62 3.25 9.10 3.94
C SER A 62 4.38 8.13 3.64
N PHE A 63 5.25 8.44 2.68
CA PHE A 63 6.49 7.70 2.50
C PHE A 63 7.67 8.54 2.94
N LYS A 64 8.62 7.88 3.61
CA LYS A 64 9.88 8.51 3.95
C LYS A 64 10.70 8.67 2.67
N VAL A 65 11.17 9.88 2.41
CA VAL A 65 12.20 10.17 1.41
C VAL A 65 13.47 10.52 2.18
N ALA A 66 14.64 10.17 1.63
CA ALA A 66 15.94 10.32 2.28
C ALA A 66 16.03 11.53 3.25
N GLY A 67 16.35 11.28 4.52
CA GLY A 67 16.37 12.30 5.57
C GLY A 67 15.06 12.38 6.37
N ARG A 68 14.55 13.61 6.59
CA ARG A 68 13.31 13.91 7.34
C ARG A 68 12.15 14.33 6.43
N LEU A 69 12.34 14.29 5.11
CA LEU A 69 11.29 14.68 4.18
C LEU A 69 10.30 13.53 4.02
N VAL A 70 9.03 13.87 4.13
CA VAL A 70 7.91 12.93 4.11
C VAL A 70 6.92 13.48 3.10
N VAL A 71 6.50 12.65 2.15
CA VAL A 71 5.55 13.05 1.10
C VAL A 71 4.25 12.28 1.34
N PRO A 72 3.14 12.96 1.65
CA PRO A 72 1.85 12.31 1.80
C PRO A 72 1.28 11.96 0.43
N VAL A 73 0.66 10.78 0.36
CA VAL A 73 -0.14 10.30 -0.77
C VAL A 73 -1.48 9.79 -0.26
N LEU A 74 -2.47 9.81 -1.13
CA LEU A 74 -3.74 9.12 -0.89
C LEU A 74 -3.71 7.80 -1.65
N ALA A 75 -3.86 6.71 -0.91
CA ALA A 75 -3.88 5.36 -1.46
C ALA A 75 -5.25 4.69 -1.20
N SER A 76 -5.76 4.02 -2.23
CA SER A 76 -6.91 3.12 -2.12
C SER A 76 -6.42 1.69 -1.97
N PHE A 77 -6.91 0.99 -0.94
CA PHE A 77 -6.65 -0.42 -0.71
C PHE A 77 -7.91 -1.23 -0.98
N THR A 78 -7.82 -2.20 -1.90
CA THR A 78 -8.94 -3.08 -2.27
C THR A 78 -8.51 -4.55 -2.29
N ALA A 79 -9.50 -5.44 -2.18
CA ALA A 79 -9.31 -6.88 -2.28
C ALA A 79 -10.13 -7.47 -3.44
N PRO A 80 -9.69 -7.30 -4.71
CA PRO A 80 -10.47 -7.75 -5.87
C PRO A 80 -10.61 -9.27 -5.96
N GLU A 81 -9.74 -10.01 -5.27
CA GLU A 81 -9.76 -11.47 -5.18
C GLU A 81 -9.48 -11.90 -3.73
N PRO A 82 -9.92 -13.10 -3.30
CA PRO A 82 -9.79 -13.54 -1.90
C PRO A 82 -8.36 -13.61 -1.35
N ARG A 83 -7.34 -13.50 -2.19
CA ARG A 83 -5.92 -13.61 -1.83
C ARG A 83 -5.07 -12.47 -2.37
N THR A 84 -5.72 -11.38 -2.79
CA THR A 84 -5.06 -10.26 -3.45
C THR A 84 -5.41 -8.98 -2.71
N VAL A 85 -4.40 -8.21 -2.33
CA VAL A 85 -4.57 -6.85 -1.82
C VAL A 85 -3.86 -5.93 -2.80
N VAL A 86 -4.60 -5.00 -3.40
CA VAL A 86 -4.07 -4.01 -4.32
C VAL A 86 -4.06 -2.65 -3.63
N MET A 87 -2.96 -1.92 -3.81
CA MET A 87 -2.80 -0.54 -3.33
C MET A 87 -2.64 0.36 -4.55
N HIS A 88 -3.62 1.21 -4.81
CA HIS A 88 -3.57 2.21 -5.87
C HIS A 88 -3.24 3.57 -5.27
N ILE A 89 -2.15 4.20 -5.71
CA ILE A 89 -1.91 5.61 -5.38
C ILE A 89 -2.81 6.46 -6.28
N ILE A 90 -3.82 7.10 -5.69
CA ILE A 90 -4.81 7.88 -6.44
C ILE A 90 -4.47 9.37 -6.47
N GLU A 91 -3.77 9.87 -5.45
CA GLU A 91 -3.29 11.25 -5.39
C GLU A 91 -1.87 11.35 -4.80
N GLY A 92 -1.10 12.32 -5.29
CA GLY A 92 0.27 12.58 -4.85
C GLY A 92 1.34 11.97 -5.77
N GLU A 93 2.57 11.88 -5.27
CA GLU A 93 3.69 11.30 -6.02
C GLU A 93 3.47 9.80 -6.27
N GLY A 94 3.61 9.36 -7.52
CA GLY A 94 3.30 7.98 -7.91
C GLY A 94 1.83 7.73 -8.26
N ALA A 95 1.00 8.77 -8.40
CA ALA A 95 -0.39 8.62 -8.85
C ALA A 95 -0.50 7.79 -10.14
N GLY A 96 -1.37 6.77 -10.11
CA GLY A 96 -1.52 5.77 -11.16
C GLY A 96 -0.62 4.53 -11.00
N SER A 97 0.19 4.46 -9.96
CA SER A 97 0.96 3.25 -9.61
C SER A 97 0.09 2.21 -8.90
N VAL A 98 0.42 0.94 -9.15
CA VAL A 98 -0.17 -0.28 -8.60
C VAL A 98 0.91 -1.26 -8.18
#